data_AF-A0A1F4WGM4-F1
#
_entry.id   AF-A0A1F4WGM4-F1
#
_cell.length_a   1.000
_cell.length_b   1.000
_cell.length_c   1.000
_cell.angle_alpha   90.00
_cell.angle_beta   90.00
_cell.angle_gamma   90.00
#
_symmetry.space_group_name_H-M   'P 1'
#
loop_
_entity.id
_entity.type
_entity.pdbx_description
1 polymer ?
#
loop_
_entity_poly.entity_id
_entity_poly.type
_entity_poly.pdbx_seq_one_letter_code
_entity_poly.pdbx_strand_id
1 'polypeptide(L)'
;MTGKISSTEHNGNFMLYPAKHFMTDPTKNKPVLAQIRDDLQKRVKELENEGKTLEAHRLKQKVTYELEMIEEVGYVKGIENYSRYFDGRKPGEAPFSLLDYFKEAYGGDWLFVADESHITFPQIRGMHAGDLSRKQTLVDYGFRLPAAFDNRPLTFPEFLRRVPRFVAASATPAEWELSMSDEHVVEQLLRPTGIPDPEVEIRPIEGQVADVISEVKKRVKLGQRALVTTLTKRTAEDLSEYMVEQELKVHYLHSDVKTLDRTDILDDLRSGKYDCLVGINLLREGLDLPEVSLVAILDADKEGFLRSDVTLIQTMGRAARHMEGRVILYADRVTGSMQRALDEVGRRRKYQIEMNKKLGITPKSIVKPIRGKVVERDPEEQEIWELAKKGSKARQLPDIDIAALTPMDKKKLVKYLKREMRLAAADLNFELAIQIRDKVKEIQK
;
A
#
# COMPACT_ATOMS: atom_id res chain seq x y z
N MET A 1 -2.06 -17.69 -29.10
CA MET A 1 -1.96 -16.84 -30.29
C MET A 1 -2.19 -17.70 -31.52
N THR A 2 -3.30 -17.48 -32.23
CA THR A 2 -3.59 -18.13 -33.51
C THR A 2 -2.70 -17.51 -34.57
N GLY A 3 -1.68 -18.23 -35.04
CA GLY A 3 -0.65 -17.79 -35.98
C GLY A 3 -1.13 -17.49 -37.40
N LYS A 4 -2.20 -16.71 -37.56
CA LYS A 4 -2.58 -16.11 -38.84
C LYS A 4 -1.84 -14.79 -39.00
N ILE A 5 -0.82 -14.78 -39.85
CA ILE A 5 -0.17 -13.56 -40.32
C ILE A 5 -1.16 -12.88 -41.25
N SER A 6 -1.68 -11.73 -40.84
CA SER A 6 -2.44 -10.83 -41.71
C SER A 6 -1.43 -10.09 -42.58
N SER A 7 -1.46 -10.35 -43.89
CA SER A 7 -0.67 -9.65 -44.90
C SER A 7 -1.30 -8.29 -45.23
N THR A 8 -1.40 -7.41 -44.23
CA THR A 8 -1.62 -5.99 -44.44
C THR A 8 -0.30 -5.28 -44.22
N GLU A 9 0.37 -4.92 -45.32
CA GLU A 9 1.55 -4.06 -45.30
C GLU A 9 1.19 -2.70 -44.69
N HIS A 10 1.41 -2.55 -43.39
CA HIS A 10 1.47 -1.25 -42.76
C HIS A 10 2.82 -0.63 -43.10
N ASN A 11 2.85 0.24 -44.12
CA ASN A 11 3.96 1.17 -44.37
C ASN A 11 4.01 2.25 -43.27
N GLY A 12 4.28 1.83 -42.03
CA GLY A 12 4.46 2.69 -40.87
C GLY A 12 5.80 2.40 -40.22
N ASN A 13 6.58 3.45 -39.91
CA ASN A 13 7.73 3.32 -39.04
C ASN A 13 7.24 2.85 -37.66
N PHE A 14 7.75 1.73 -37.17
CA PHE A 14 7.51 1.26 -35.82
C PHE A 14 8.80 1.36 -35.00
N MET A 15 8.68 1.88 -33.78
CA MET A 15 9.79 1.94 -32.84
C MET A 15 9.65 0.77 -31.86
N LEU A 16 10.61 -0.16 -31.93
CA LEU A 16 10.66 -1.30 -31.02
C LEU A 16 11.58 -0.96 -29.84
N TYR A 17 10.99 -0.84 -28.66
CA TYR A 17 11.73 -0.62 -27.42
C TYR A 17 12.26 -1.94 -26.84
N PRO A 18 13.35 -1.90 -26.05
CA PRO A 18 13.83 -3.06 -25.30
C PRO A 18 12.74 -3.67 -24.42
N ALA A 19 12.65 -5.00 -24.39
CA ALA A 19 11.69 -5.72 -23.54
C ALA A 19 12.04 -5.65 -22.04
N LYS A 20 13.26 -5.25 -21.70
CA LYS A 20 13.73 -5.04 -20.33
C LYS A 20 14.53 -3.74 -20.24
N HIS A 21 14.41 -3.03 -19.13
CA HIS A 21 15.17 -1.79 -18.88
C HIS A 21 16.66 -2.05 -18.59
N PHE A 22 16.99 -3.20 -18.02
CA PHE A 22 18.37 -3.63 -17.78
C PHE A 22 18.78 -4.65 -18.84
N MET A 23 19.22 -4.15 -19.98
CA MET A 23 19.85 -4.96 -21.02
C MET A 23 21.32 -4.58 -21.11
N THR A 24 22.19 -5.56 -21.02
CA THR A 24 23.63 -5.38 -21.17
C THR A 24 24.05 -5.94 -22.53
N ASP A 25 24.95 -5.24 -23.21
CA ASP A 25 25.54 -5.72 -24.46
C ASP A 25 26.58 -6.81 -24.13
N PRO A 26 26.40 -8.06 -24.59
CA PRO A 26 27.34 -9.15 -24.32
C PRO A 26 28.79 -8.82 -24.70
N THR A 27 29.00 -7.97 -25.70
CA THR A 27 30.33 -7.55 -26.14
C THR A 27 31.03 -6.61 -25.16
N LYS A 28 30.27 -5.89 -24.33
CA LYS A 28 30.77 -4.97 -23.28
C LYS A 28 30.91 -5.64 -21.90
N ASN A 29 30.46 -6.88 -21.74
CA ASN A 29 30.44 -7.54 -20.44
C ASN A 29 31.84 -7.96 -19.95
N LYS A 30 32.76 -8.37 -20.82
CA LYS A 30 34.10 -8.86 -20.40
C LYS A 30 34.89 -7.88 -19.51
N PRO A 31 35.09 -6.60 -19.87
CA PRO A 31 35.81 -5.66 -19.01
C PRO A 31 35.07 -5.35 -17.71
N VAL A 32 33.73 -5.29 -17.77
CA VAL A 32 32.86 -5.06 -16.60
C VAL A 32 33.00 -6.20 -15.58
N LEU A 33 32.96 -7.45 -16.05
CA LEU A 33 33.08 -8.63 -15.19
C LEU A 33 34.48 -8.74 -14.58
N ALA A 34 35.53 -8.35 -15.30
CA ALA A 34 36.88 -8.25 -14.75
C ALA A 34 36.94 -7.26 -13.57
N GLN A 35 36.32 -6.08 -13.71
CA GLN A 35 36.25 -5.10 -12.63
C GLN A 35 35.52 -5.64 -11.39
N ILE A 36 34.43 -6.39 -11.58
CA ILE A 36 33.69 -7.00 -10.47
C ILE A 36 34.56 -8.05 -9.76
N ARG A 37 35.34 -8.84 -10.52
CA ARG A 37 36.29 -9.82 -9.96
C ARG A 37 37.38 -9.14 -9.14
N ASP A 38 37.92 -8.02 -9.61
CA ASP A 38 38.94 -7.27 -8.88
C ASP A 38 38.40 -6.71 -7.55
N ASP A 39 37.20 -6.12 -7.57
CA ASP A 39 36.55 -5.61 -6.37
C ASP A 39 36.16 -6.75 -5.41
N LEU A 40 35.79 -7.93 -5.93
CA LEU A 40 35.58 -9.13 -5.13
C LEU A 40 36.85 -9.56 -4.41
N GLN A 41 37.99 -9.65 -5.12
CA GLN A 41 39.26 -10.07 -4.52
C GLN A 41 39.71 -9.12 -3.41
N LYS A 42 39.60 -7.81 -3.63
CA LYS A 42 39.90 -6.79 -2.60
C LYS A 42 39.02 -6.98 -1.37
N ARG A 43 37.70 -7.09 -1.56
CA ARG A 43 36.75 -7.20 -0.45
C ARG A 43 36.92 -8.51 0.34
N VAL A 44 37.19 -9.62 -0.33
CA VAL A 44 37.48 -10.90 0.33
C VAL A 44 38.71 -10.78 1.23
N LYS A 45 39.78 -10.17 0.72
CA LYS A 45 41.01 -9.94 1.49
C LYS A 45 40.79 -9.02 2.70
N GLU A 46 39.99 -7.97 2.56
CA GLU A 46 39.58 -7.11 3.68
C GLU A 46 38.86 -7.91 4.77
N LEU A 47 37.85 -8.70 4.39
CA LEU A 47 37.07 -9.52 5.33
C LEU A 47 37.94 -10.58 6.03
N GLU A 48 38.86 -11.22 5.30
CA GLU A 48 39.82 -12.17 5.87
C GLU A 48 40.75 -11.49 6.88
N ASN A 49 41.27 -10.29 6.59
CA ASN A 49 42.10 -9.51 7.50
C ASN A 49 41.32 -9.05 8.75
N GLU A 50 40.02 -8.84 8.65
CA GLU A 50 39.12 -8.53 9.77
C GLU A 50 38.72 -9.77 10.60
N GLY A 51 39.16 -10.98 10.22
CA GLY A 51 38.79 -12.24 10.87
C GLY A 51 37.40 -12.76 10.49
N LYS A 52 36.72 -12.14 9.52
CA LYS A 52 35.39 -12.50 9.01
C LYS A 52 35.47 -13.55 7.90
N THR A 53 36.02 -14.71 8.23
CA THR A 53 36.30 -15.79 7.25
C THR A 53 35.03 -16.38 6.63
N LEU A 54 33.93 -16.47 7.40
CA LEU A 54 32.65 -16.97 6.92
C LEU A 54 32.02 -16.01 5.89
N GLU A 55 32.04 -14.71 6.18
CA GLU A 55 31.55 -13.66 5.29
C GLU A 55 32.37 -13.60 4.01
N ALA A 56 33.70 -13.70 4.12
CA ALA A 56 34.60 -13.75 2.97
C ALA A 56 34.29 -14.94 2.05
N HIS A 57 34.15 -16.14 2.63
CA HIS A 57 33.79 -17.35 1.88
C HIS A 57 32.42 -17.23 1.21
N ARG A 58 31.41 -16.76 1.95
CA ARG A 58 30.05 -16.53 1.46
C ARG A 58 30.03 -15.56 0.27
N LEU A 59 30.73 -14.44 0.40
CA LEU A 59 30.80 -13.42 -0.63
C LEU A 59 31.45 -13.98 -1.90
N LYS A 60 32.60 -14.65 -1.74
CA LYS A 60 33.34 -15.28 -2.84
C LYS A 60 32.50 -16.30 -3.59
N GLN A 61 31.86 -17.23 -2.88
CA GLN A 61 31.01 -18.25 -3.50
C GLN A 61 29.86 -17.64 -4.28
N LYS A 62 29.16 -16.67 -3.66
CA LYS A 62 27.97 -16.06 -4.25
C LYS A 62 28.29 -15.23 -5.49
N VAL A 63 29.29 -14.35 -5.41
CA VAL A 63 29.63 -13.45 -6.52
C VAL A 63 30.22 -14.25 -7.69
N THR A 64 31.07 -15.26 -7.43
CA THR A 64 31.59 -16.12 -8.49
C THR A 64 30.47 -16.82 -9.26
N TYR A 65 29.49 -17.41 -8.56
CA TYR A 65 28.32 -18.02 -9.20
C TYR A 65 27.49 -16.98 -9.99
N GLU A 66 27.26 -15.80 -9.43
CA GLU A 66 26.51 -14.74 -10.12
C GLU A 66 27.26 -14.27 -11.40
N LEU A 67 28.59 -14.19 -11.38
CA LEU A 67 29.41 -13.85 -12.55
C LEU A 67 29.38 -14.94 -13.63
N GLU A 68 29.47 -16.22 -13.26
CA GLU A 68 29.34 -17.35 -14.18
C GLU A 68 27.96 -17.35 -14.88
N MET A 69 26.89 -17.11 -14.13
CA MET A 69 25.54 -17.01 -14.68
C MET A 69 25.38 -15.82 -15.64
N ILE A 70 26.04 -14.69 -15.36
CA ILE A 70 26.03 -13.53 -16.27
C ILE A 70 26.84 -13.85 -17.55
N GLU A 71 27.94 -14.59 -17.46
CA GLU A 71 28.74 -14.98 -18.62
C GLU A 71 28.01 -15.97 -19.54
N GLU A 72 27.36 -16.99 -18.96
CA GLU A 72 26.70 -18.07 -19.72
C GLU A 72 25.29 -17.69 -20.20
N VAL A 73 24.48 -17.07 -19.34
CA VAL A 73 23.04 -16.82 -19.59
C VAL A 73 22.77 -15.35 -19.91
N GLY A 74 23.72 -14.44 -19.66
CA GLY A 74 23.53 -12.99 -19.80
C GLY A 74 22.63 -12.37 -18.73
N TYR A 75 22.20 -13.15 -17.73
CA TYR A 75 21.29 -12.70 -16.69
C TYR A 75 21.41 -13.53 -15.41
N VAL A 76 21.25 -12.86 -14.27
CA VAL A 76 21.08 -13.49 -12.97
C VAL A 76 20.01 -12.74 -12.17
N LYS A 77 19.29 -13.46 -11.29
CA LYS A 77 18.38 -12.81 -10.35
C LYS A 77 19.19 -11.92 -9.41
N GLY A 78 18.90 -10.63 -9.37
CA GLY A 78 19.66 -9.68 -8.58
C GLY A 78 20.76 -8.95 -9.37
N ILE A 79 20.76 -9.00 -10.70
CA ILE A 79 21.75 -8.32 -11.55
C ILE A 79 21.81 -6.80 -11.28
N GLU A 80 20.73 -6.20 -10.78
CA GLU A 80 20.69 -4.77 -10.42
C GLU A 80 21.72 -4.40 -9.34
N ASN A 81 22.18 -5.36 -8.51
CA ASN A 81 23.22 -5.11 -7.51
C ASN A 81 24.60 -4.81 -8.13
N TYR A 82 24.74 -5.04 -9.43
CA TYR A 82 25.92 -4.72 -10.24
C TYR A 82 25.67 -3.54 -11.19
N SER A 83 24.52 -2.84 -11.08
CA SER A 83 24.11 -1.78 -12.01
C SER A 83 25.19 -0.74 -12.25
N ARG A 84 25.89 -0.30 -11.19
CA ARG A 84 27.01 0.65 -11.29
C ARG A 84 28.03 0.26 -12.36
N TYR A 85 28.43 -1.01 -12.40
CA TYR A 85 29.46 -1.46 -13.33
C TYR A 85 28.94 -1.47 -14.77
N PHE A 86 27.71 -1.95 -14.97
CA PHE A 86 27.09 -1.99 -16.30
C PHE A 86 26.73 -0.61 -16.85
N ASP A 87 26.37 0.32 -15.97
CA ASP A 87 26.09 1.72 -16.31
C ASP A 87 27.37 2.53 -16.58
N GLY A 88 28.55 2.00 -16.23
CA GLY A 88 29.82 2.75 -16.29
C GLY A 88 29.92 3.89 -15.27
N ARG A 89 29.10 3.85 -14.20
CA ARG A 89 29.07 4.87 -13.14
C ARG A 89 30.26 4.73 -12.19
N LYS A 90 30.71 5.85 -11.64
CA LYS A 90 31.71 5.87 -10.55
C LYS A 90 31.06 5.50 -9.21
N PRO A 91 31.83 4.99 -8.23
CA PRO A 91 31.34 4.78 -6.87
C PRO A 91 30.69 6.05 -6.29
N GLY A 92 29.51 5.92 -5.70
CA GLY A 92 28.72 7.02 -5.15
C GLY A 92 27.84 7.78 -6.15
N GLU A 93 28.06 7.63 -7.47
CA GLU A 93 27.25 8.34 -8.47
C GLU A 93 25.79 7.89 -8.43
N ALA A 94 24.90 8.89 -8.59
CA ALA A 94 23.46 8.68 -8.63
C ALA A 94 23.07 7.68 -9.72
N PRO A 95 22.22 6.69 -9.43
CA PRO A 95 21.68 5.82 -10.46
C PRO A 95 20.73 6.57 -11.39
N PHE A 96 20.56 6.03 -12.60
CA PHE A 96 19.53 6.48 -13.53
C PHE A 96 18.14 6.13 -13.01
N SER A 97 17.19 7.01 -13.28
CA SER A 97 15.81 6.96 -12.83
C SER A 97 14.85 7.40 -13.94
N LEU A 98 13.55 7.26 -13.70
CA LEU A 98 12.54 7.80 -14.61
C LEU A 98 12.73 9.31 -14.87
N LEU A 99 13.22 10.07 -13.89
CA LEU A 99 13.44 11.51 -14.04
C LEU A 99 14.50 11.82 -15.11
N ASP A 100 15.46 10.92 -15.30
CA ASP A 100 16.50 11.10 -16.33
C ASP A 100 15.92 10.89 -17.73
N TYR A 101 14.91 10.02 -17.91
CA TYR A 101 14.16 9.91 -19.17
C TYR A 101 13.38 11.19 -19.48
N PHE A 102 12.72 11.78 -18.49
CA PHE A 102 12.03 13.06 -18.67
C PHE A 102 13.00 14.19 -19.00
N LYS A 103 14.13 14.23 -18.30
CA LYS A 103 15.19 15.21 -18.56
C LYS A 103 15.78 15.06 -19.96
N GLU A 104 15.99 13.85 -20.44
CA GLU A 104 16.51 13.61 -21.79
C GLU A 104 15.48 13.98 -22.87
N ALA A 105 14.23 13.56 -22.69
CA ALA A 105 13.18 13.77 -23.69
C ALA A 105 12.67 15.23 -23.74
N TYR A 106 12.61 15.91 -22.60
CA TYR A 106 11.95 17.21 -22.46
C TYR A 106 12.84 18.30 -21.83
N GLY A 107 14.09 17.99 -21.47
CA GLY A 107 14.96 18.93 -20.78
C GLY A 107 14.37 19.37 -19.43
N GLY A 108 14.11 20.67 -19.30
CA GLY A 108 13.40 21.25 -18.15
C GLY A 108 11.90 21.46 -18.36
N ASP A 109 11.37 21.12 -19.55
CA ASP A 109 9.99 21.40 -19.91
C ASP A 109 9.03 20.27 -19.55
N TRP A 110 9.01 19.94 -18.26
CA TRP A 110 8.06 19.01 -17.68
C TRP A 110 7.74 19.44 -16.24
N LEU A 111 6.65 18.88 -15.71
CA LEU A 111 6.14 19.22 -14.39
C LEU A 111 6.06 17.98 -13.52
N PHE A 112 6.57 18.08 -12.29
CA PHE A 112 6.33 17.10 -11.25
C PHE A 112 5.15 17.53 -10.38
N VAL A 113 4.12 16.69 -10.25
CA VAL A 113 3.03 16.94 -9.30
C VAL A 113 3.19 15.97 -8.14
N ALA A 114 3.49 16.49 -6.96
CA ALA A 114 3.51 15.74 -5.72
C ALA A 114 2.09 15.74 -5.14
N ASP A 115 1.40 14.62 -5.26
CA ASP A 115 0.14 14.41 -4.53
C ASP A 115 0.43 14.09 -3.05
N GLU A 116 -0.48 14.49 -2.17
CA GLU A 116 -0.37 14.35 -0.71
C GLU A 116 1.04 14.68 -0.20
N SER A 117 1.49 15.86 -0.62
CA SER A 117 2.90 16.21 -0.69
C SER A 117 3.61 16.25 0.67
N HIS A 118 2.87 16.54 1.73
CA HIS A 118 3.27 16.44 3.14
C HIS A 118 3.68 15.02 3.58
N ILE A 119 3.27 13.96 2.86
CA ILE A 119 3.74 12.56 3.01
C ILE A 119 4.77 12.22 1.95
N THR A 120 4.52 12.60 0.69
CA THR A 120 5.36 12.23 -0.46
C THR A 120 6.80 12.70 -0.32
N PHE A 121 7.06 13.95 0.08
CA PHE A 121 8.45 14.42 0.20
C PHE A 121 9.22 13.78 1.36
N PRO A 122 8.66 13.63 2.58
CA PRO A 122 9.29 12.83 3.63
C PRO A 122 9.59 11.38 3.19
N GLN A 123 8.67 10.76 2.44
CA GLN A 123 8.88 9.41 1.92
C GLN A 123 10.08 9.36 0.98
N ILE A 124 10.12 10.23 -0.05
CA ILE A 124 11.26 10.33 -0.99
C ILE A 124 12.58 10.55 -0.23
N ARG A 125 12.58 11.42 0.78
CA ARG A 125 13.75 11.69 1.62
C ARG A 125 14.23 10.46 2.40
N GLY A 126 13.29 9.66 2.93
CA GLY A 126 13.59 8.47 3.71
C GLY A 126 14.05 7.25 2.90
N MET A 127 13.72 7.18 1.61
CA MET A 127 14.01 6.01 0.76
C MET A 127 15.49 5.62 0.76
N HIS A 128 16.39 6.60 0.60
CA HIS A 128 17.83 6.36 0.56
C HIS A 128 18.36 5.78 1.88
N ALA A 129 18.00 6.38 3.00
CA ALA A 129 18.49 5.96 4.32
C ALA A 129 18.00 4.54 4.68
N GLY A 130 16.74 4.23 4.37
CA GLY A 130 16.18 2.90 4.58
C GLY A 130 16.86 1.82 3.72
N ASP A 131 17.11 2.10 2.44
CA ASP A 131 17.82 1.17 1.56
C ASP A 131 19.29 0.97 1.99
N LEU A 132 19.97 2.06 2.36
CA LEU A 132 21.35 2.02 2.85
C LEU A 132 21.48 1.15 4.11
N SER A 133 20.63 1.36 5.12
CA SER A 133 20.63 0.58 6.36
C SER A 133 20.45 -0.92 6.10
N ARG A 134 19.50 -1.28 5.23
CA ARG A 134 19.25 -2.69 4.85
C ARG A 134 20.46 -3.31 4.12
N LYS A 135 21.07 -2.56 3.20
CA LYS A 135 22.22 -3.05 2.43
C LYS A 135 23.50 -3.12 3.23
N GLN A 136 23.68 -2.23 4.20
CA GLN A 136 24.84 -2.23 5.08
C GLN A 136 24.97 -3.60 5.74
N THR A 137 23.88 -4.10 6.34
CA THR A 137 23.80 -5.46 6.89
C THR A 137 24.17 -6.54 5.87
N LEU A 138 23.68 -6.46 4.63
CA LEU A 138 24.02 -7.45 3.60
C LEU A 138 25.49 -7.44 3.21
N VAL A 139 26.12 -6.26 3.15
CA VAL A 139 27.55 -6.11 2.81
C VAL A 139 28.43 -6.54 3.99
N ASP A 140 28.05 -6.18 5.21
CA ASP A 140 28.77 -6.53 6.44
C ASP A 140 28.83 -8.04 6.66
N TYR A 141 27.73 -8.74 6.36
CA TYR A 141 27.63 -10.19 6.45
C TYR A 141 27.99 -10.89 5.12
N GLY A 142 28.68 -10.24 4.18
CA GLY A 142 29.22 -10.91 2.98
C GLY A 142 28.18 -11.48 2.01
N PHE A 143 26.95 -10.95 2.00
CA PHE A 143 25.93 -11.33 1.00
C PHE A 143 26.02 -10.49 -0.29
N ARG A 144 26.66 -9.33 -0.26
CA ARG A 144 26.80 -8.41 -1.40
C ARG A 144 28.14 -7.69 -1.37
N LEU A 145 28.63 -7.29 -2.55
CA LEU A 145 29.76 -6.36 -2.67
C LEU A 145 29.38 -4.95 -2.22
N PRO A 146 30.35 -4.12 -1.79
CA PRO A 146 30.11 -2.70 -1.48
C PRO A 146 29.47 -1.92 -2.65
N ALA A 147 29.74 -2.31 -3.90
CA ALA A 147 29.11 -1.72 -5.08
C ALA A 147 27.57 -1.81 -5.08
N ALA A 148 26.96 -2.70 -4.30
CA ALA A 148 25.52 -2.77 -4.15
C ALA A 148 24.91 -1.52 -3.50
N PHE A 149 25.71 -0.74 -2.75
CA PHE A 149 25.29 0.59 -2.25
C PHE A 149 24.93 1.55 -3.38
N ASP A 150 25.56 1.41 -4.55
CA ASP A 150 25.34 2.29 -5.70
C ASP A 150 24.07 1.95 -6.51
N ASN A 151 23.40 0.83 -6.17
CA ASN A 151 22.10 0.43 -6.71
C ASN A 151 20.93 0.96 -5.85
N ARG A 152 20.89 2.25 -5.58
CA ARG A 152 20.06 2.85 -4.51
C ARG A 152 18.94 3.75 -5.06
N PRO A 153 17.95 4.13 -4.25
CA PRO A 153 17.14 5.30 -4.55
C PRO A 153 18.00 6.58 -4.63
N LEU A 154 17.48 7.60 -5.30
CA LEU A 154 18.07 8.94 -5.25
C LEU A 154 18.03 9.47 -3.82
N THR A 155 19.08 10.17 -3.43
CA THR A 155 19.04 11.04 -2.25
C THR A 155 18.13 12.23 -2.53
N PHE A 156 17.60 12.86 -1.48
CA PHE A 156 16.72 14.01 -1.64
C PHE A 156 17.34 15.17 -2.45
N PRO A 157 18.63 15.54 -2.26
CA PRO A 157 19.28 16.54 -3.10
C PRO A 157 19.44 16.10 -4.56
N GLU A 158 19.71 14.82 -4.82
CA GLU A 158 19.78 14.29 -6.19
C GLU A 158 18.44 14.30 -6.91
N PHE A 159 17.35 14.08 -6.16
CA PHE A 159 15.98 14.22 -6.65
C PHE A 159 15.68 15.69 -7.00
N LEU A 160 15.93 16.62 -6.07
CA LEU A 160 15.64 18.05 -6.30
C LEU A 160 16.42 18.62 -7.48
N ARG A 161 17.68 18.22 -7.70
CA ARG A 161 18.47 18.64 -8.88
C ARG A 161 17.90 18.16 -10.21
N ARG A 162 17.08 17.11 -10.20
CA ARG A 162 16.46 16.55 -11.41
C ARG A 162 15.09 17.14 -11.69
N VAL A 163 14.36 17.59 -10.66
CA VAL A 163 13.02 18.17 -10.81
C VAL A 163 13.13 19.67 -11.08
N PRO A 164 12.82 20.15 -12.29
CA PRO A 164 12.98 21.57 -12.64
C PRO A 164 11.90 22.45 -11.99
N ARG A 165 10.66 21.95 -11.94
CA ARG A 165 9.48 22.62 -11.38
C ARG A 165 8.56 21.57 -10.77
N PHE A 166 7.91 21.89 -9.66
CA PHE A 166 6.90 21.03 -9.07
C PHE A 166 5.67 21.78 -8.56
N VAL A 167 4.55 21.09 -8.51
CA VAL A 167 3.34 21.49 -7.78
C VAL A 167 3.17 20.52 -6.60
N ALA A 168 3.14 21.06 -5.39
CA ALA A 168 2.87 20.30 -4.18
C ALA A 168 1.38 20.43 -3.84
N ALA A 169 0.65 19.32 -3.93
CA ALA A 169 -0.78 19.26 -3.61
C ALA A 169 -0.97 18.61 -2.24
N SER A 170 -1.50 19.37 -1.28
CA SER A 170 -1.79 18.89 0.07
C SER A 170 -2.86 19.74 0.74
N ALA A 171 -3.76 19.11 1.50
CA ALA A 171 -4.69 19.82 2.37
C ALA A 171 -4.01 20.40 3.64
N THR A 172 -2.79 19.92 3.92
CA THR A 172 -1.98 20.21 5.11
C THR A 172 -0.50 20.26 4.70
N PRO A 173 -0.07 21.25 3.91
CA PRO A 173 1.31 21.34 3.43
C PRO A 173 2.28 21.49 4.60
N ALA A 174 3.44 20.83 4.52
CA ALA A 174 4.49 20.92 5.51
C ALA A 174 5.30 22.21 5.36
N GLU A 175 5.98 22.65 6.43
CA GLU A 175 6.82 23.86 6.43
C GLU A 175 7.89 23.86 5.32
N TRP A 176 8.45 22.69 4.99
CA TRP A 176 9.43 22.59 3.90
C TRP A 176 8.81 22.98 2.55
N GLU A 177 7.57 22.61 2.30
CA GLU A 177 6.89 22.87 1.03
C GLU A 177 6.45 24.33 0.95
N LEU A 178 5.97 24.88 2.06
CA LEU A 178 5.63 26.29 2.19
C LEU A 178 6.86 27.17 1.99
N SER A 179 8.00 26.83 2.61
CA SER A 179 9.25 27.59 2.44
C SER A 179 9.83 27.50 1.02
N MET A 180 9.52 26.43 0.28
CA MET A 180 9.91 26.31 -1.14
C MET A 180 8.92 27.02 -2.09
N SER A 181 7.70 27.31 -1.64
CA SER A 181 6.65 27.92 -2.47
C SER A 181 6.69 29.45 -2.48
N ASP A 182 7.36 30.06 -1.50
CA ASP A 182 7.45 31.52 -1.32
C ASP A 182 6.04 32.16 -1.39
N GLU A 183 5.80 33.12 -2.29
CA GLU A 183 4.49 33.77 -2.46
C GLU A 183 3.47 32.97 -3.30
N HIS A 184 3.81 31.78 -3.81
CA HIS A 184 3.00 31.04 -4.80
C HIS A 184 2.02 30.01 -4.18
N VAL A 185 1.48 30.29 -2.99
CA VAL A 185 0.51 29.40 -2.35
C VAL A 185 -0.89 29.66 -2.91
N VAL A 186 -1.52 28.62 -3.46
CA VAL A 186 -2.88 28.69 -4.01
C VAL A 186 -3.83 27.88 -3.12
N GLU A 187 -4.81 28.55 -2.51
CA GLU A 187 -5.85 27.88 -1.71
C GLU A 187 -7.05 27.48 -2.57
N GLN A 188 -7.39 26.18 -2.56
CA GLN A 188 -8.62 25.67 -3.17
C GLN A 188 -9.57 25.11 -2.10
N LEU A 189 -10.39 25.99 -1.52
CA LEU A 189 -11.26 25.64 -0.38
C LEU A 189 -12.68 25.20 -0.77
N LEU A 190 -13.17 25.60 -1.94
CA LEU A 190 -14.54 25.31 -2.37
C LEU A 190 -14.65 23.92 -2.98
N ARG A 191 -15.64 23.15 -2.52
CA ARG A 191 -16.00 21.87 -3.12
C ARG A 191 -17.06 22.09 -4.19
N PRO A 192 -16.99 21.41 -5.36
CA PRO A 192 -18.05 21.47 -6.36
C PRO A 192 -19.44 21.08 -5.84
N THR A 193 -19.48 20.27 -4.78
CA THR A 193 -20.72 19.83 -4.11
C THR A 193 -21.32 20.86 -3.17
N GLY A 194 -20.58 21.92 -2.83
CA GLY A 194 -20.95 22.88 -1.79
C GLY A 194 -20.84 22.34 -0.36
N ILE A 195 -20.44 21.09 -0.11
CA ILE A 195 -20.37 20.57 1.26
C ILE A 195 -19.27 21.31 2.04
N PRO A 196 -19.60 21.99 3.14
CA PRO A 196 -18.59 22.65 3.97
C PRO A 196 -17.82 21.63 4.83
N ASP A 197 -16.69 22.05 5.37
CA ASP A 197 -15.96 21.31 6.41
C ASP A 197 -16.88 21.03 7.60
N PRO A 198 -16.73 19.88 8.29
CA PRO A 198 -17.71 19.40 9.28
C PRO A 198 -17.76 20.29 10.54
N GLU A 199 -18.85 20.16 11.28
CA GLU A 199 -18.91 20.73 12.64
C GLU A 199 -18.08 19.87 13.60
N VAL A 200 -17.34 20.53 14.49
CA VAL A 200 -16.46 19.88 15.45
C VAL A 200 -16.96 20.19 16.87
N GLU A 201 -17.20 19.15 17.65
CA GLU A 201 -17.59 19.22 19.06
C GLU A 201 -16.48 18.63 19.93
N ILE A 202 -16.21 19.24 21.07
CA ILE A 202 -15.27 18.70 22.07
C ILE A 202 -16.08 18.18 23.25
N ARG A 203 -15.85 16.93 23.64
CA ARG A 203 -16.49 16.28 24.79
C ARG A 203 -15.44 15.79 25.79
N PRO A 204 -15.76 15.71 27.10
CA PRO A 204 -14.83 15.16 28.10
C PRO A 204 -14.42 13.71 27.79
N ILE A 205 -13.25 13.30 28.29
CA ILE A 205 -12.79 11.90 28.18
C ILE A 205 -13.63 10.98 29.07
N GLU A 206 -14.13 11.50 30.19
CA GLU A 206 -15.02 10.77 31.08
C GLU A 206 -16.28 10.29 30.33
N GLY A 207 -16.51 8.98 30.32
CA GLY A 207 -17.65 8.38 29.63
C GLY A 207 -17.52 8.31 28.09
N GLN A 208 -16.35 8.63 27.50
CA GLN A 208 -16.16 8.67 26.03
C GLN A 208 -16.60 7.39 25.31
N VAL A 209 -16.38 6.21 25.91
CA VAL A 209 -16.76 4.92 25.31
C VAL A 209 -18.28 4.76 25.23
N ALA A 210 -19.01 5.09 26.30
CA ALA A 210 -20.46 4.99 26.29
C ALA A 210 -21.08 6.01 25.32
N ASP A 211 -20.52 7.23 25.29
CA ASP A 211 -20.98 8.30 24.41
C ASP A 211 -20.74 7.97 22.93
N VAL A 212 -19.54 7.51 22.55
CA VAL A 212 -19.24 7.18 21.14
C VAL A 212 -20.13 6.05 20.63
N ILE A 213 -20.44 5.06 21.47
CA ILE A 213 -21.35 3.96 21.12
C ILE A 213 -22.77 4.47 20.90
N SER A 214 -23.23 5.37 21.77
CA SER A 214 -24.54 6.03 21.63
C SER A 214 -24.62 6.82 20.33
N GLU A 215 -23.60 7.60 20.00
CA GLU A 215 -23.52 8.38 18.77
C GLU A 215 -23.48 7.48 17.53
N VAL A 216 -22.71 6.39 17.55
CA VAL A 216 -22.69 5.41 16.46
C VAL A 216 -24.08 4.77 16.30
N LYS A 217 -24.74 4.35 17.39
CA LYS A 217 -26.13 3.82 17.34
C LYS A 217 -27.10 4.83 16.72
N LYS A 218 -26.95 6.13 16.97
CA LYS A 218 -27.75 7.18 16.30
C LYS A 218 -27.50 7.21 14.79
N ARG A 219 -26.26 7.07 14.33
CA ARG A 219 -25.93 7.02 12.89
C ARG A 219 -26.46 5.76 12.21
N VAL A 220 -26.38 4.61 12.87
CA VAL A 220 -26.93 3.35 12.33
C VAL A 220 -28.43 3.46 12.09
N LYS A 221 -29.19 4.08 13.01
CA LYS A 221 -30.64 4.33 12.84
C LYS A 221 -30.97 5.19 11.61
N LEU A 222 -30.05 6.05 11.19
CA LEU A 222 -30.17 6.89 9.99
C LEU A 222 -29.61 6.22 8.74
N GLY A 223 -29.13 4.97 8.82
CA GLY A 223 -28.47 4.27 7.73
C GLY A 223 -27.11 4.85 7.34
N GLN A 224 -26.49 5.66 8.20
CA GLN A 224 -25.20 6.32 7.99
C GLN A 224 -24.04 5.48 8.56
N ARG A 225 -22.79 5.88 8.30
CA ARG A 225 -21.58 5.21 8.80
C ARG A 225 -20.76 6.09 9.73
N ALA A 226 -19.94 5.45 10.56
CA ALA A 226 -19.03 6.12 11.47
C ALA A 226 -17.59 5.62 11.35
N LEU A 227 -16.65 6.50 11.65
CA LEU A 227 -15.24 6.18 11.85
C LEU A 227 -14.83 6.57 13.26
N VAL A 228 -14.17 5.66 13.97
CA VAL A 228 -13.64 5.92 15.32
C VAL A 228 -12.13 5.72 15.31
N THR A 229 -11.40 6.73 15.76
CA THR A 229 -9.93 6.66 15.88
C THR A 229 -9.50 6.58 17.34
N THR A 230 -8.62 5.63 17.64
CA THR A 230 -8.00 5.44 18.97
C THR A 230 -6.48 5.63 18.87
N LEU A 231 -5.76 5.49 19.99
CA LEU A 231 -4.30 5.64 20.01
C LEU A 231 -3.55 4.31 19.89
N THR A 232 -4.13 3.20 20.36
CA THR A 232 -3.43 1.91 20.46
C THR A 232 -4.21 0.79 19.78
N LYS A 233 -3.49 -0.24 19.32
CA LYS A 233 -4.09 -1.45 18.72
C LYS A 233 -5.05 -2.11 19.69
N ARG A 234 -4.60 -2.28 20.93
CA ARG A 234 -5.39 -2.86 22.01
C ARG A 234 -6.69 -2.10 22.27
N THR A 235 -6.64 -0.77 22.40
CA THR A 235 -7.86 0.02 22.61
C THR A 235 -8.82 -0.07 21.43
N ALA A 236 -8.30 -0.15 20.19
CA ALA A 236 -9.14 -0.33 19.01
C ALA A 236 -9.80 -1.72 18.97
N GLU A 237 -9.05 -2.77 19.35
CA GLU A 237 -9.53 -4.16 19.45
C GLU A 237 -10.61 -4.27 20.54
N ASP A 238 -10.29 -3.87 21.77
CA ASP A 238 -11.19 -3.90 22.93
C ASP A 238 -12.50 -3.12 22.64
N LEU A 239 -12.39 -1.93 22.04
CA LEU A 239 -13.56 -1.13 21.67
C LEU A 239 -14.40 -1.79 20.57
N SER A 240 -13.76 -2.41 19.58
CA SER A 240 -14.49 -3.10 18.50
C SER A 240 -15.25 -4.30 19.04
N GLU A 241 -14.63 -5.11 19.89
CA GLU A 241 -15.27 -6.25 20.54
C GLU A 241 -16.47 -5.80 21.38
N TYR A 242 -16.28 -4.77 22.21
CA TYR A 242 -17.35 -4.23 23.04
C TYR A 242 -18.51 -3.66 22.19
N MET A 243 -18.24 -3.00 21.08
CA MET A 243 -19.29 -2.52 20.16
C MET A 243 -20.05 -3.67 19.50
N VAL A 244 -19.38 -4.78 19.17
CA VAL A 244 -20.02 -5.99 18.63
C VAL A 244 -20.93 -6.64 19.67
N GLU A 245 -20.51 -6.72 20.93
CA GLU A 245 -21.37 -7.17 22.04
C GLU A 245 -22.63 -6.30 22.22
N GLN A 246 -22.54 -5.03 21.84
CA GLN A 246 -23.66 -4.08 21.82
C GLN A 246 -24.50 -4.11 20.54
N GLU A 247 -24.38 -5.20 19.76
CA GLU A 247 -25.09 -5.49 18.51
C GLU A 247 -24.81 -4.52 17.35
N LEU A 248 -23.69 -3.79 17.39
CA LEU A 248 -23.24 -2.97 16.26
C LEU A 248 -22.38 -3.78 15.30
N LYS A 249 -22.53 -3.55 13.99
CA LYS A 249 -21.67 -4.17 12.98
C LYS A 249 -20.37 -3.39 12.86
N VAL A 250 -19.36 -3.77 13.65
CA VAL A 250 -18.08 -3.05 13.70
C VAL A 250 -16.95 -3.91 13.14
N HIS A 251 -15.99 -3.25 12.49
CA HIS A 251 -14.75 -3.90 12.07
C HIS A 251 -13.53 -3.07 12.50
N TYR A 252 -12.55 -3.75 13.09
CA TYR A 252 -11.26 -3.16 13.44
C TYR A 252 -10.33 -3.10 12.22
N LEU A 253 -9.80 -1.92 11.90
CA LEU A 253 -8.86 -1.72 10.81
C LEU A 253 -7.44 -1.46 11.34
N HIS A 254 -6.56 -2.47 11.23
CA HIS A 254 -5.16 -2.39 11.67
C HIS A 254 -4.17 -2.15 10.53
N SER A 255 -2.95 -1.75 10.89
CA SER A 255 -1.86 -1.39 9.97
C SER A 255 -1.35 -2.55 9.11
N ASP A 256 -1.57 -3.79 9.56
CA ASP A 256 -0.97 -5.00 8.98
C ASP A 256 -1.94 -5.71 8.01
N VAL A 257 -3.15 -5.16 7.84
CA VAL A 257 -4.09 -5.58 6.79
C VAL A 257 -3.49 -5.25 5.43
N LYS A 258 -3.41 -6.26 4.55
CA LYS A 258 -2.91 -6.08 3.17
C LYS A 258 -3.81 -5.07 2.42
N THR A 259 -3.24 -4.32 1.47
CA THR A 259 -3.96 -3.26 0.74
C THR A 259 -5.25 -3.75 0.05
N LEU A 260 -5.24 -4.98 -0.50
CA LEU A 260 -6.42 -5.59 -1.11
C LEU A 260 -7.52 -5.84 -0.07
N ASP A 261 -7.18 -6.45 1.05
CA ASP A 261 -8.10 -6.73 2.15
C ASP A 261 -8.68 -5.42 2.74
N ARG A 262 -7.88 -4.35 2.78
CA ARG A 262 -8.34 -3.02 3.23
C ARG A 262 -9.42 -2.45 2.31
N THR A 263 -9.25 -2.60 1.00
CA THR A 263 -10.24 -2.12 0.01
C THR A 263 -11.57 -2.85 0.19
N ASP A 264 -11.51 -4.18 0.37
CA ASP A 264 -12.69 -5.00 0.61
C ASP A 264 -13.44 -4.58 1.90
N ILE A 265 -12.73 -4.28 2.99
CA ILE A 265 -13.34 -3.82 4.26
C ILE A 265 -14.06 -2.48 4.08
N LEU A 266 -13.52 -1.58 3.26
CA LEU A 266 -14.13 -0.27 3.00
C LEU A 266 -15.37 -0.41 2.13
N ASP A 267 -15.34 -1.29 1.13
CA ASP A 267 -16.54 -1.60 0.34
C ASP A 267 -17.62 -2.28 1.20
N ASP A 268 -17.21 -3.14 2.14
CA ASP A 268 -18.10 -3.74 3.13
C ASP A 268 -18.72 -2.67 4.08
N LEU A 269 -17.98 -1.61 4.45
CA LEU A 269 -18.54 -0.46 5.17
C LEU A 269 -19.57 0.29 4.30
N ARG A 270 -19.22 0.61 3.06
CA ARG A 270 -20.11 1.35 2.13
C ARG A 270 -21.40 0.58 1.85
N SER A 271 -21.31 -0.72 1.65
CA SER A 271 -22.46 -1.61 1.42
C SER A 271 -23.32 -1.84 2.67
N GLY A 272 -22.86 -1.44 3.86
CA GLY A 272 -23.60 -1.61 5.12
C GLY A 272 -23.46 -2.99 5.76
N LYS A 273 -22.46 -3.78 5.34
CA LYS A 273 -22.03 -4.96 6.09
C LYS A 273 -21.38 -4.53 7.41
N TYR A 274 -20.69 -3.40 7.42
CA TYR A 274 -20.25 -2.72 8.63
C TYR A 274 -20.94 -1.35 8.74
N ASP A 275 -21.25 -0.96 9.97
CA ASP A 275 -21.79 0.34 10.33
C ASP A 275 -20.69 1.29 10.81
N CYS A 276 -19.63 0.75 11.41
CA CYS A 276 -18.53 1.50 12.00
C CYS A 276 -17.18 0.83 11.72
N LEU A 277 -16.15 1.64 11.44
CA LEU A 277 -14.75 1.19 11.51
C LEU A 277 -14.04 1.84 12.69
N VAL A 278 -13.34 1.01 13.47
CA VAL A 278 -12.45 1.47 14.53
C VAL A 278 -11.02 1.24 14.08
N GLY A 279 -10.14 2.21 14.28
CA GLY A 279 -8.72 2.02 13.98
C GLY A 279 -7.83 3.07 14.61
N ILE A 280 -6.52 2.98 14.37
CA ILE A 280 -5.56 3.92 14.92
C ILE A 280 -5.34 5.06 13.91
N ASN A 281 -4.82 4.67 12.75
CA ASN A 281 -4.63 5.55 11.62
C ASN A 281 -5.52 5.09 10.47
N LEU A 282 -6.74 5.61 10.46
CA LEU A 282 -7.66 5.44 9.35
C LEU A 282 -7.25 6.31 8.14
N LEU A 283 -6.24 7.17 8.30
CA LEU A 283 -5.65 7.97 7.23
C LEU A 283 -4.72 7.11 6.38
N ARG A 284 -5.29 6.51 5.34
CA ARG A 284 -4.55 6.31 4.10
C ARG A 284 -5.33 6.96 2.98
N GLU A 285 -4.60 7.41 1.97
CA GLU A 285 -5.10 8.12 0.81
C GLU A 285 -6.20 7.31 0.09
N GLY A 286 -7.08 8.01 -0.62
CA GLY A 286 -8.09 7.35 -1.47
C GLY A 286 -9.39 6.88 -0.80
N LEU A 287 -9.63 7.17 0.48
CA LEU A 287 -10.90 6.80 1.15
C LEU A 287 -12.04 7.74 0.77
N ASP A 288 -12.66 7.43 -0.36
CA ASP A 288 -13.94 7.84 -0.97
C ASP A 288 -15.26 7.59 -0.20
N LEU A 289 -15.49 8.01 1.05
CA LEU A 289 -16.64 7.54 1.86
C LEU A 289 -17.76 8.58 2.07
N PRO A 290 -18.66 8.81 1.10
CA PRO A 290 -19.78 9.74 1.26
C PRO A 290 -20.83 9.26 2.28
N GLU A 291 -20.82 7.98 2.66
CA GLU A 291 -21.75 7.39 3.64
C GLU A 291 -21.36 7.70 5.10
N VAL A 292 -20.14 8.18 5.34
CA VAL A 292 -19.62 8.49 6.69
C VAL A 292 -20.10 9.88 7.13
N SER A 293 -20.96 9.91 8.16
CA SER A 293 -21.48 11.16 8.74
C SER A 293 -20.88 11.49 10.11
N LEU A 294 -20.17 10.55 10.75
CA LEU A 294 -19.54 10.74 12.04
C LEU A 294 -18.08 10.31 12.02
N VAL A 295 -17.21 11.18 12.52
CA VAL A 295 -15.83 10.86 12.86
C VAL A 295 -15.60 11.15 14.33
N ALA A 296 -15.27 10.12 15.10
CA ALA A 296 -14.93 10.26 16.52
C ALA A 296 -13.43 10.06 16.73
N ILE A 297 -12.81 10.96 17.49
CA ILE A 297 -11.39 10.90 17.83
C ILE A 297 -11.28 10.77 19.35
N LEU A 298 -10.97 9.56 19.82
CA LEU A 298 -10.74 9.30 21.23
C LEU A 298 -9.38 9.85 21.65
N ASP A 299 -9.26 10.27 22.91
CA ASP A 299 -8.00 10.77 23.49
C ASP A 299 -7.35 11.86 22.61
N ALA A 300 -8.16 12.83 22.17
CA ALA A 300 -7.74 13.87 21.23
C ALA A 300 -6.70 14.85 21.81
N ASP A 301 -6.60 14.92 23.14
CA ASP A 301 -5.66 15.76 23.88
C ASP A 301 -4.26 15.13 24.09
N LYS A 302 -4.06 13.89 23.61
CA LYS A 302 -2.78 13.18 23.73
C LYS A 302 -1.91 13.49 22.52
N GLU A 303 -1.10 14.54 22.64
CA GLU A 303 -0.20 14.97 21.57
C GLU A 303 0.78 13.88 21.14
N GLY A 304 1.11 13.91 19.86
CA GLY A 304 1.95 12.94 19.19
C GLY A 304 1.60 12.88 17.70
N PHE A 305 2.24 11.98 16.95
CA PHE A 305 2.01 11.85 15.51
C PHE A 305 0.52 11.68 15.15
N LEU A 306 -0.21 10.89 15.94
CA LEU A 306 -1.63 10.59 15.69
C LEU A 306 -2.60 11.73 16.08
N ARG A 307 -2.11 12.77 16.75
CA ARG A 307 -2.91 13.91 17.23
C ARG A 307 -2.21 15.24 16.94
N SER A 308 -1.35 15.27 15.93
CA SER A 308 -0.86 16.53 15.36
C SER A 308 -1.99 17.28 14.69
N ASP A 309 -1.81 18.58 14.50
CA ASP A 309 -2.70 19.44 13.71
C ASP A 309 -2.97 18.85 12.31
N VAL A 310 -1.93 18.40 11.62
CA VAL A 310 -2.02 17.74 10.31
C VAL A 310 -2.94 16.51 10.37
N THR A 311 -2.68 15.59 11.30
CA THR A 311 -3.45 14.34 11.44
C THR A 311 -4.90 14.63 11.83
N LEU A 312 -5.13 15.59 12.73
CA LEU A 312 -6.47 16.00 13.14
C LEU A 312 -7.25 16.58 11.96
N ILE A 313 -6.69 17.53 11.20
CA ILE A 313 -7.34 18.11 10.01
C ILE A 313 -7.72 17.02 9.01
N GLN A 314 -6.81 16.09 8.72
CA GLN A 314 -7.07 14.99 7.78
C GLN A 314 -8.14 14.01 8.29
N THR A 315 -8.15 13.71 9.59
CA THR A 315 -9.13 12.83 10.20
C THR A 315 -10.52 13.46 10.17
N MET A 316 -10.62 14.73 10.54
CA MET A 316 -11.85 15.51 10.46
C MET A 316 -12.37 15.62 9.03
N GLY A 317 -11.47 15.80 8.06
CA GLY A 317 -11.81 15.86 6.63
C GLY A 317 -12.56 14.63 6.10
N ARG A 318 -12.52 13.48 6.79
CA ARG A 318 -13.30 12.29 6.41
C ARG A 318 -14.80 12.48 6.56
N ALA A 319 -15.25 13.36 7.45
CA ALA A 319 -16.67 13.72 7.58
C ALA A 319 -17.11 14.77 6.54
N ALA A 320 -16.18 15.45 5.86
CA ALA A 320 -16.46 16.57 4.94
C ALA A 320 -17.06 16.14 3.57
N ARG A 321 -17.53 14.90 3.46
CA ARG A 321 -18.18 14.36 2.26
C ARG A 321 -19.65 14.00 2.45
N HIS A 322 -20.13 14.09 3.69
CA HIS A 322 -21.52 13.90 4.03
C HIS A 322 -22.13 15.23 4.47
N MET A 323 -23.37 15.50 4.03
CA MET A 323 -24.11 16.72 4.37
C MET A 323 -24.23 16.97 5.87
N GLU A 324 -24.51 15.91 6.62
CA GLU A 324 -24.61 15.92 8.08
C GLU A 324 -23.28 15.53 8.76
N GLY A 325 -22.15 15.71 8.07
CA GLY A 325 -20.83 15.36 8.58
C GLY A 325 -20.50 16.07 9.89
N ARG A 326 -20.19 15.30 10.93
CA ARG A 326 -19.83 15.78 12.27
C ARG A 326 -18.58 15.09 12.79
N VAL A 327 -17.83 15.82 13.61
CA VAL A 327 -16.64 15.35 14.31
C VAL A 327 -16.84 15.51 15.81
N ILE A 328 -16.47 14.48 16.57
CA ILE A 328 -16.39 14.55 18.03
C ILE A 328 -14.93 14.30 18.46
N LEU A 329 -14.36 15.25 19.19
CA LEU A 329 -13.06 15.14 19.82
C LEU A 329 -13.25 14.88 21.32
N TYR A 330 -12.83 13.71 21.81
CA TYR A 330 -12.86 13.42 23.25
C TYR A 330 -11.56 13.89 23.90
N ALA A 331 -11.64 14.94 24.70
CA ALA A 331 -10.49 15.62 25.30
C ALA A 331 -10.90 16.41 26.55
N ASP A 332 -10.05 16.37 27.58
CA ASP A 332 -10.24 17.17 28.81
C ASP A 332 -9.63 18.58 28.70
N ARG A 333 -8.73 18.77 27.73
CA ARG A 333 -8.07 20.05 27.45
C ARG A 333 -7.86 20.24 25.96
N VAL A 334 -7.89 21.48 25.51
CA VAL A 334 -7.53 21.85 24.13
C VAL A 334 -6.02 22.03 24.04
N THR A 335 -5.35 21.16 23.29
CA THR A 335 -3.89 21.26 23.04
C THR A 335 -3.58 22.29 21.96
N GLY A 336 -2.30 22.68 21.82
CA GLY A 336 -1.89 23.58 20.73
C GLY A 336 -2.17 23.00 19.35
N SER A 337 -1.97 21.69 19.18
CA SER A 337 -2.30 20.96 17.95
C SER A 337 -3.80 20.96 17.64
N MET A 338 -4.64 20.75 18.66
CA MET A 338 -6.10 20.85 18.52
C MET A 338 -6.52 22.26 18.14
N GLN A 339 -5.99 23.29 18.81
CA GLN A 339 -6.35 24.68 18.56
C GLN A 339 -6.07 25.06 17.09
N ARG A 340 -4.87 24.79 16.59
CA ARG A 340 -4.51 25.07 15.19
C ARG A 340 -5.42 24.32 14.20
N ALA A 341 -5.75 23.05 14.48
CA ALA A 341 -6.64 22.27 13.64
C ALA A 341 -8.08 22.82 13.63
N LEU A 342 -8.61 23.19 14.80
CA LEU A 342 -9.94 23.76 14.95
C LEU A 342 -10.06 25.12 14.27
N ASP A 343 -9.05 25.97 14.43
CA ASP A 343 -9.00 27.30 13.81
C ASP A 343 -9.01 27.20 12.28
N GLU A 344 -8.23 26.27 11.71
CA GLU A 344 -8.16 26.08 10.27
C GLU A 344 -9.46 25.48 9.70
N VAL A 345 -10.02 24.45 10.35
CA VAL A 345 -11.32 23.88 9.94
C VAL A 345 -12.44 24.92 10.06
N GLY A 346 -12.44 25.72 11.13
CA GLY A 346 -13.38 26.82 11.32
C GLY A 346 -13.28 27.90 10.26
N ARG A 347 -12.05 28.31 9.90
CA ARG A 347 -11.76 29.27 8.82
C ARG A 347 -12.29 28.76 7.47
N ARG A 348 -11.98 27.52 7.12
CA ARG A 348 -12.45 26.87 5.88
C ARG A 348 -13.97 26.80 5.82
N ARG A 349 -14.60 26.30 6.89
CA ARG A 349 -16.07 26.17 7.00
C ARG A 349 -16.75 27.52 6.81
N LYS A 350 -16.28 28.56 7.51
CA LYS A 350 -16.85 29.92 7.41
C LYS A 350 -16.78 30.45 5.97
N TYR A 351 -15.60 30.37 5.35
CA TYR A 351 -15.40 30.80 3.97
C TYR A 351 -16.31 30.05 2.99
N GLN A 352 -16.41 28.72 3.12
CA GLN A 352 -17.25 27.88 2.27
C GLN A 352 -18.74 28.23 2.39
N ILE A 353 -19.25 28.46 3.61
CA ILE A 353 -20.65 28.86 3.83
C ILE A 353 -20.94 30.23 3.19
N GLU A 354 -20.05 31.20 3.38
CA GLU A 354 -20.19 32.54 2.80
C GLU A 354 -20.19 32.49 1.27
N MET A 355 -19.27 31.73 0.66
CA MET A 355 -19.18 31.58 -0.78
C MET A 355 -20.34 30.79 -1.37
N ASN A 356 -20.81 29.73 -0.71
CA ASN A 356 -21.99 28.99 -1.15
C ASN A 356 -23.22 29.91 -1.22
N LYS A 357 -23.41 30.75 -0.19
CA LYS A 357 -24.49 31.74 -0.19
C LYS A 357 -24.34 32.76 -1.32
N LYS A 358 -23.12 33.25 -1.54
CA LYS A 358 -22.81 34.22 -2.61
C LYS A 358 -23.03 33.64 -4.01
N LEU A 359 -22.73 32.36 -4.21
CA LEU A 359 -22.79 31.67 -5.50
C LEU A 359 -24.12 30.92 -5.72
N GLY A 360 -25.04 30.92 -4.74
CA GLY A 360 -26.31 30.20 -4.84
C GLY A 360 -26.17 28.67 -4.84
N ILE A 361 -25.08 28.14 -4.27
CA ILE A 361 -24.80 26.70 -4.23
C ILE A 361 -25.51 26.08 -3.02
N THR A 362 -26.41 25.13 -3.27
CA THR A 362 -26.99 24.29 -2.21
C THR A 362 -26.16 23.03 -2.04
N PRO A 363 -25.63 22.75 -0.84
CA PRO A 363 -24.78 21.59 -0.63
C PRO A 363 -25.51 20.26 -0.93
N LYS A 364 -24.85 19.33 -1.62
CA LYS A 364 -25.40 18.01 -1.98
C LYS A 364 -24.36 16.90 -1.82
N SER A 365 -24.74 15.79 -1.17
CA SER A 365 -23.91 14.58 -1.10
C SER A 365 -23.68 13.97 -2.50
N ILE A 366 -22.47 13.50 -2.77
CA ILE A 366 -22.17 12.72 -3.97
C ILE A 366 -22.64 11.28 -3.73
N VAL A 367 -23.49 10.76 -4.61
CA VAL A 367 -23.78 9.32 -4.65
C VAL A 367 -22.76 8.67 -5.59
N LYS A 368 -21.77 7.96 -5.03
CA LYS A 368 -20.83 7.17 -5.82
C LYS A 368 -21.34 5.74 -5.95
N PRO A 369 -21.43 5.16 -7.16
CA PRO A 369 -21.78 3.76 -7.30
C PRO A 369 -20.76 2.91 -6.53
N ILE A 370 -21.25 1.93 -5.79
CA ILE A 370 -20.42 0.87 -5.23
C ILE A 370 -19.94 0.08 -6.45
N ARG A 371 -18.67 0.24 -6.83
CA ARG A 371 -18.10 -0.58 -7.91
C ARG A 371 -18.16 -2.02 -7.44
N GLY A 372 -18.55 -2.95 -8.32
CA GLY A 372 -18.37 -4.37 -8.04
C GLY A 372 -16.91 -4.61 -7.65
N LYS A 373 -16.66 -5.52 -6.69
CA LYS A 373 -15.31 -5.81 -6.21
C LYS A 373 -14.39 -5.99 -7.42
N VAL A 374 -13.22 -5.34 -7.42
CA VAL A 374 -12.25 -5.34 -8.54
C VAL A 374 -11.87 -6.76 -8.97
N VAL A 375 -12.07 -7.72 -8.07
CA VAL A 375 -12.12 -9.14 -8.38
C VAL A 375 -13.53 -9.62 -8.06
N GLU A 376 -14.33 -9.92 -9.09
CA GLU A 376 -15.41 -10.91 -8.95
C GLU A 376 -14.73 -12.24 -8.65
N ARG A 377 -14.38 -12.46 -7.38
CA ARG A 377 -13.95 -13.78 -6.91
C ARG A 377 -15.19 -14.63 -7.01
N ASP A 378 -15.13 -15.63 -7.89
CA ASP A 378 -16.14 -16.68 -8.01
C ASP A 378 -16.54 -17.14 -6.60
N PRO A 379 -17.83 -17.34 -6.27
CA PRO A 379 -18.26 -17.88 -4.98
C PRO A 379 -17.44 -19.09 -4.51
N GLU A 380 -16.92 -19.89 -5.47
CA GLU A 380 -16.00 -21.00 -5.19
C GLU A 380 -14.65 -20.54 -4.59
N GLU A 381 -14.09 -19.40 -5.00
CA GLU A 381 -12.81 -18.86 -4.49
C GLU A 381 -12.92 -18.24 -3.09
N GLN A 382 -14.07 -17.64 -2.75
CA GLN A 382 -14.30 -17.11 -1.39
C GLN A 382 -14.38 -18.23 -0.34
N GLU A 383 -15.07 -19.33 -0.65
CA GLU A 383 -15.11 -20.51 0.24
C GLU A 383 -13.71 -21.10 0.46
N ILE A 384 -12.89 -21.18 -0.61
CA ILE A 384 -11.53 -21.73 -0.56
C ILE A 384 -10.62 -20.86 0.33
N TRP A 385 -10.73 -19.53 0.23
CA TRP A 385 -9.91 -18.60 1.01
C TRP A 385 -10.27 -18.59 2.51
N GLU A 386 -11.55 -18.68 2.85
CA GLU A 386 -11.98 -18.76 4.26
C GLU A 386 -11.62 -20.08 4.93
N LEU A 387 -11.67 -21.19 4.18
CA LEU A 387 -11.24 -22.51 4.67
C LEU A 387 -9.72 -22.59 4.86
N ALA A 388 -8.92 -21.97 3.98
CA ALA A 388 -7.46 -21.93 4.11
C ALA A 388 -6.97 -21.15 5.36
N LYS A 389 -7.75 -20.16 5.83
CA LYS A 389 -7.48 -19.44 7.08
C LYS A 389 -7.76 -20.27 8.34
N LYS A 390 -8.72 -21.21 8.27
CA LYS A 390 -9.06 -22.13 9.38
C LYS A 390 -8.23 -23.41 9.25
N GLY A 391 -6.95 -23.31 9.62
CA GLY A 391 -5.99 -24.40 9.51
C GLY A 391 -6.55 -25.76 9.90
N SER A 392 -6.42 -26.75 9.02
CA SER A 392 -6.82 -28.13 9.29
C SER A 392 -5.80 -29.11 8.75
N LYS A 393 -5.28 -29.89 9.71
CA LYS A 393 -4.52 -31.13 9.54
C LYS A 393 -5.39 -32.18 8.82
N ALA A 394 -4.68 -33.13 8.20
CA ALA A 394 -5.09 -34.45 7.67
C ALA A 394 -5.17 -34.55 6.14
N ARG A 395 -4.00 -34.76 5.51
CA ARG A 395 -3.85 -35.19 4.11
C ARG A 395 -3.80 -36.73 4.04
N GLN A 396 -4.93 -37.41 4.13
CA GLN A 396 -5.04 -38.81 3.66
C GLN A 396 -6.41 -39.02 3.01
N LEU A 397 -6.41 -39.75 1.88
CA LEU A 397 -7.65 -40.18 1.23
C LEU A 397 -8.39 -41.13 2.16
N PRO A 398 -9.67 -40.89 2.49
CA PRO A 398 -10.46 -41.85 3.24
C PRO A 398 -10.74 -43.08 2.37
N ASP A 399 -10.52 -44.27 2.93
CA ASP A 399 -10.84 -45.54 2.29
C ASP A 399 -12.35 -45.79 2.45
N ILE A 400 -13.14 -45.43 1.43
CA ILE A 400 -14.60 -45.48 1.45
C ILE A 400 -15.08 -46.46 0.39
N ASP A 401 -15.92 -47.42 0.80
CA ASP A 401 -16.59 -48.35 -0.11
C ASP A 401 -17.61 -47.60 -1.00
N ILE A 402 -17.26 -47.43 -2.27
CA ILE A 402 -18.02 -46.67 -3.27
C ILE A 402 -19.39 -47.32 -3.56
N ALA A 403 -19.52 -48.63 -3.33
CA ALA A 403 -20.75 -49.39 -3.61
C ALA A 403 -21.88 -49.10 -2.61
N ALA A 404 -21.54 -48.62 -1.40
CA ALA A 404 -22.50 -48.35 -0.33
C ALA A 404 -23.07 -46.91 -0.33
N LEU A 405 -22.59 -46.03 -1.22
CA LEU A 405 -22.94 -44.61 -1.22
C LEU A 405 -24.20 -44.30 -2.04
N THR A 406 -25.08 -43.48 -1.47
CA THR A 406 -26.24 -42.94 -2.20
C THR A 406 -25.81 -41.98 -3.31
N PRO A 407 -26.63 -41.74 -4.34
CA PRO A 407 -26.33 -40.76 -5.40
C PRO A 407 -26.05 -39.33 -4.88
N MET A 408 -26.69 -38.95 -3.77
CA MET A 408 -26.45 -37.67 -3.09
C MET A 408 -25.08 -37.65 -2.39
N ASP A 409 -24.69 -38.73 -1.74
CA ASP A 409 -23.41 -38.83 -1.03
C ASP A 409 -22.24 -38.92 -2.01
N LYS A 410 -22.42 -39.60 -3.15
CA LYS A 410 -21.46 -39.56 -4.26
C LYS A 410 -21.23 -38.14 -4.79
N LYS A 411 -22.29 -37.34 -4.96
CA LYS A 411 -22.16 -35.93 -5.37
C LYS A 411 -21.41 -35.09 -4.34
N LYS A 412 -21.70 -35.26 -3.05
CA LYS A 412 -20.99 -34.55 -1.97
C LYS A 412 -19.52 -34.95 -1.90
N LEU A 413 -19.23 -36.24 -2.01
CA LEU A 413 -17.86 -36.77 -1.99
C LEU A 413 -17.05 -36.30 -3.21
N VAL A 414 -17.65 -36.27 -4.41
CA VAL A 414 -17.00 -35.71 -5.60
C VAL A 414 -16.71 -34.22 -5.45
N LYS A 415 -17.62 -33.44 -4.85
CA LYS A 415 -17.38 -32.02 -4.57
C LYS A 415 -16.22 -31.83 -3.59
N TYR A 416 -16.17 -32.64 -2.54
CA TYR A 416 -15.07 -32.65 -1.56
C TYR A 416 -13.73 -33.03 -2.21
N LEU A 417 -13.67 -34.14 -2.97
CA LEU A 417 -12.44 -34.58 -3.62
C LEU A 417 -11.95 -33.59 -4.68
N LYS A 418 -12.83 -32.97 -5.46
CA LYS A 418 -12.42 -31.89 -6.38
C LYS A 418 -11.80 -30.70 -5.66
N ARG A 419 -12.27 -30.38 -4.44
CA ARG A 419 -11.69 -29.34 -3.58
C ARG A 419 -10.28 -29.73 -3.12
N GLU A 420 -10.10 -30.93 -2.59
CA GLU A 420 -8.80 -31.43 -2.14
C GLU A 420 -7.78 -31.56 -3.29
N MET A 421 -8.23 -31.92 -4.49
CA MET A 421 -7.39 -31.98 -5.70
C MET A 421 -6.83 -30.60 -6.08
N ARG A 422 -7.66 -29.54 -6.02
CA ARG A 422 -7.24 -28.16 -6.34
C ARG A 422 -6.23 -27.65 -5.30
N LEU A 423 -6.44 -27.96 -4.02
CA LEU A 423 -5.50 -27.63 -2.95
C LEU A 423 -4.16 -28.35 -3.13
N ALA A 424 -4.17 -29.65 -3.45
CA ALA A 424 -2.95 -30.40 -3.73
C ALA A 424 -2.17 -29.86 -4.94
N ALA A 425 -2.86 -29.40 -5.99
CA ALA A 425 -2.23 -28.76 -7.14
C ALA A 425 -1.63 -27.38 -6.82
N ALA A 426 -2.31 -26.58 -5.99
CA ALA A 426 -1.79 -25.29 -5.51
C ALA A 426 -0.53 -25.46 -4.64
N ASP A 427 -0.48 -26.54 -3.86
CA ASP A 427 0.69 -26.94 -3.05
C ASP A 427 1.78 -27.66 -3.85
N LEU A 428 1.68 -27.73 -5.19
CA LEU A 428 2.59 -28.43 -6.12
C LEU A 428 2.73 -29.95 -5.85
N ASN A 429 1.79 -30.54 -5.11
CA ASN A 429 1.72 -31.99 -4.86
C ASN A 429 0.90 -32.67 -5.97
N PHE A 430 1.51 -32.77 -7.15
CA PHE A 430 0.85 -33.29 -8.34
C PHE A 430 0.50 -34.78 -8.24
N GLU A 431 1.27 -35.58 -7.50
CA GLU A 431 0.99 -37.00 -7.29
C GLU A 431 -0.35 -37.20 -6.56
N LEU A 432 -0.57 -36.45 -5.47
CA LEU A 432 -1.83 -36.49 -4.73
C LEU A 432 -2.99 -35.94 -5.57
N ALA A 433 -2.76 -34.86 -6.32
CA ALA A 433 -3.80 -34.31 -7.21
C ALA A 433 -4.22 -35.32 -8.29
N ILE A 434 -3.28 -36.10 -8.85
CA ILE A 434 -3.56 -37.15 -9.83
C ILE A 434 -4.35 -38.30 -9.20
N GLN A 435 -3.97 -38.76 -8.00
CA GLN A 435 -4.69 -39.82 -7.28
C GLN A 435 -6.15 -39.41 -6.99
N ILE A 436 -6.36 -38.17 -6.53
CA ILE A 436 -7.70 -37.66 -6.25
C ILE A 436 -8.52 -37.51 -7.55
N ARG A 437 -7.92 -37.03 -8.64
CA ARG A 437 -8.56 -36.95 -9.96
C ARG A 437 -9.08 -38.30 -10.43
N ASP A 438 -8.26 -39.34 -10.29
CA ASP A 438 -8.60 -40.67 -10.76
C ASP A 438 -9.67 -41.31 -9.87
N LYS A 439 -9.66 -41.04 -8.55
CA LYS A 439 -10.74 -41.41 -7.63
C LYS A 439 -12.06 -40.71 -7.94
N VAL A 440 -12.02 -39.44 -8.31
CA VAL A 440 -13.22 -38.70 -8.76
C VAL A 440 -13.80 -39.32 -10.03
N LYS A 441 -12.97 -39.71 -10.99
CA LYS A 441 -13.43 -40.40 -12.21
C LYS A 441 -14.06 -41.76 -11.90
N GLU A 442 -13.52 -42.50 -10.93
CA GLU A 442 -14.07 -43.77 -10.48
C GLU A 442 -15.47 -43.61 -9.87
N ILE A 443 -15.68 -42.59 -9.03
CA ILE A 443 -16.98 -42.32 -8.38
C ILE A 443 -18.03 -41.79 -9.37
N GLN A 444 -17.60 -41.14 -10.46
CA GLN A 444 -18.47 -40.57 -11.49
C GLN A 444 -18.85 -41.54 -12.62
N LYS A 445 -18.21 -42.71 -12.69
CA LYS A 445 -18.69 -43.84 -13.50
C LYS A 445 -19.89 -44.48 -12.82
#